data_AF-A0A962D5J6-F1
#
_entry.id   AF-A0A962D5J6-F1
#
_cell.length_a   1.000
_cell.length_b   1.000
_cell.length_c   1.000
_cell.angle_alpha   90.00
_cell.angle_beta   90.00
_cell.angle_gamma   90.00
#
_symmetry.space_group_name_H-M   'P 1'
#
loop_
_entity.id
_entity.type
_entity.pdbx_description
1 polymer ?
#
loop_
_entity_poly.entity_id
_entity_poly.type
_entity_poly.pdbx_seq_one_letter_code
_entity_poly.pdbx_strand_id
1 'polypeptide(L)'
;MTDRLRLQLLGLVVLTGAVLYLLSPVLTPFAVAALLGYLGDPLADQLQRRGFSRTTSVVMVFVAMSLVMVLILLLLVPMLEAQISQLIRNLPGYVSWLRSNVEPWLSERFGIEAEGLLDVSGLIT
;
A
#
# COMPACT_ATOMS: atom_id res chain seq x y z
N MET A 1 14.78 48.49 -7.52
CA MET A 1 14.30 47.86 -6.26
C MET A 1 13.64 46.49 -6.49
N THR A 2 13.06 46.24 -7.66
CA THR A 2 12.34 45.00 -8.01
C THR A 2 13.22 43.75 -8.19
N ASP A 3 14.49 43.90 -8.59
CA ASP A 3 15.36 42.74 -8.86
C ASP A 3 15.80 41.99 -7.60
N ARG A 4 15.97 42.69 -6.47
CA ARG A 4 16.25 42.05 -5.18
C ARG A 4 15.05 41.22 -4.69
N LEU A 5 13.83 41.71 -4.91
CA LEU A 5 12.60 40.98 -4.58
C LEU A 5 12.46 39.71 -5.41
N ARG A 6 12.75 39.79 -6.72
CA ARG A 6 12.75 38.63 -7.62
C ARG A 6 13.78 37.57 -7.21
N LEU A 7 15.00 37.99 -6.85
CA LEU A 7 16.03 37.08 -6.34
C LEU A 7 15.65 36.46 -4.99
N GLN A 8 15.02 37.21 -4.09
CA GLN A 8 14.51 36.69 -2.82
C GLN A 8 13.37 35.69 -3.03
N LEU A 9 12.44 35.96 -3.95
CA LEU A 9 11.37 35.03 -4.31
C LEU A 9 11.91 33.76 -4.96
N LEU A 10 12.88 33.88 -5.87
CA LEU A 10 13.55 32.72 -6.46
C LEU A 10 14.28 31.89 -5.39
N GLY A 11 15.02 32.55 -4.49
CA GLY A 11 15.68 31.90 -3.37
C GLY A 11 14.68 31.19 -2.45
N LEU A 12 13.55 31.82 -2.14
CA LEU A 12 12.48 31.23 -1.34
C LEU A 12 11.87 30.00 -2.03
N VAL A 13 11.53 30.09 -3.31
CA VAL A 13 10.96 28.96 -4.07
C VAL A 13 11.94 27.79 -4.13
N VAL A 14 13.22 28.06 -4.38
CA VAL A 14 14.26 27.02 -4.39
C VAL A 14 14.42 26.40 -3.00
N LEU A 15 14.44 27.21 -1.95
CA LEU A 15 14.55 26.73 -0.57
C LEU A 15 13.34 25.86 -0.19
N THR A 16 12.12 26.33 -0.44
CA THR A 16 10.90 25.57 -0.16
C THR A 16 10.85 24.29 -0.99
N GLY A 17 11.20 24.35 -2.28
CA GLY A 17 11.28 23.18 -3.15
C GLY A 17 12.30 22.15 -2.67
N ALA A 18 13.48 22.59 -2.22
CA ALA A 18 14.50 21.71 -1.66
C ALA A 18 14.04 21.04 -0.36
N VAL A 19 13.38 21.79 0.53
CA VAL A 19 12.79 21.25 1.76
C VAL A 19 11.69 20.22 1.44
N LEU A 20 10.78 20.53 0.52
CA LEU A 20 9.71 19.61 0.10
C LEU A 20 10.27 18.36 -0.58
N TYR A 21 11.35 18.48 -1.36
CA TYR A 21 12.03 17.34 -1.96
C TYR A 21 12.63 16.43 -0.88
N LEU A 22 13.28 17.00 0.13
CA LEU A 22 13.84 16.23 1.25
C LEU A 22 12.75 15.58 2.11
N LEU A 23 11.61 16.26 2.27
CA LEU A 23 10.44 15.74 2.99
C LEU A 23 9.54 14.85 2.14
N SER A 24 9.75 14.72 0.83
CA SER A 24 8.94 13.91 -0.09
C SER A 24 8.56 12.52 0.47
N PRO A 25 9.51 11.72 1.00
CA PRO A 25 9.19 10.40 1.54
C PRO A 25 8.30 10.45 2.80
N VAL A 26 8.36 11.54 3.55
CA VAL A 26 7.59 11.77 4.79
C VAL A 26 6.24 12.43 4.49
N LEU A 27 6.13 13.16 3.37
CA LEU A 27 4.88 13.79 2.94
C LEU A 27 3.79 12.75 2.67
N THR A 28 4.14 11.59 2.11
CA THR A 28 3.17 10.52 1.83
C THR A 28 2.49 9.98 3.10
N PRO A 29 3.21 9.48 4.13
CA PRO A 29 2.56 9.04 5.37
C PRO A 29 1.89 10.20 6.12
N PHE A 30 2.40 11.43 6.03
CA PHE A 30 1.77 12.61 6.64
C PHE A 30 0.44 12.96 5.96
N ALA A 31 0.36 12.90 4.63
CA ALA A 31 -0.86 13.13 3.87
C ALA A 31 -1.92 12.06 4.19
N VAL A 32 -1.53 10.80 4.33
CA VAL A 32 -2.42 9.73 4.77
C VAL A 32 -2.96 10.01 6.18
N ALA A 33 -2.09 10.40 7.13
CA ALA A 33 -2.51 10.75 8.48
C ALA A 33 -3.46 11.95 8.50
N ALA A 34 -3.20 12.99 7.69
CA ALA A 34 -4.07 14.16 7.56
C ALA A 34 -5.44 13.80 6.96
N LEU A 35 -5.48 12.92 5.94
CA LEU A 35 -6.72 12.40 5.37
C LEU A 35 -7.52 11.60 6.41
N LEU A 36 -6.87 10.72 7.16
CA LEU A 36 -7.50 9.97 8.24
C LEU A 36 -8.04 10.90 9.33
N GLY A 37 -7.28 11.94 9.70
CA GLY A 37 -7.72 12.97 10.65
C GLY A 37 -8.93 13.74 10.14
N TYR A 38 -8.93 14.15 8.86
CA TYR A 38 -10.07 14.82 8.23
C TYR A 38 -11.33 13.95 8.20
N LEU A 39 -11.19 12.64 8.00
CA LEU A 39 -12.29 11.68 8.10
C LEU A 39 -12.74 11.45 9.55
N GLY A 40 -11.82 11.56 10.52
CA GLY A 40 -12.10 11.41 11.94
C GLY A 40 -12.75 12.63 12.60
N ASP A 41 -12.44 13.84 12.13
CA ASP A 41 -13.02 15.09 12.63
C ASP A 41 -14.56 15.10 12.66
N PRO A 42 -15.32 14.68 11.62
CA PRO A 42 -16.78 14.63 11.69
C PRO A 42 -17.30 13.60 12.70
N LEU A 43 -16.54 12.54 13.01
CA LEU A 43 -16.88 11.60 14.08
C LEU A 43 -16.66 12.23 15.46
N ALA A 44 -15.59 13.02 15.62
CA ALA A 44 -15.31 13.76 16.85
C ALA A 44 -16.35 14.86 17.08
N ASP A 45 -16.76 15.57 16.03
CA ASP A 45 -17.79 16.60 16.09
C ASP A 45 -19.16 16.01 16.46
N GLN A 46 -19.49 14.81 15.97
CA GLN A 46 -20.69 14.10 16.39
C GLN A 46 -20.68 13.75 17.88
N LEU A 47 -19.50 13.45 18.44
CA LEU A 47 -19.36 13.16 19.87
C LEU A 47 -19.42 14.44 20.71
N GLN A 48 -18.83 15.55 20.24
CA GLN A 48 -18.94 16.85 20.89
C GLN A 48 -20.40 17.32 20.97
N ARG A 49 -21.19 17.12 19.90
CA ARG A 49 -22.63 17.45 19.89
C ARG A 49 -23.44 16.68 20.94
N ARG A 50 -22.93 15.54 21.44
CA ARG A 50 -23.52 14.76 22.53
C ARG A 50 -23.09 15.24 23.93
N GLY A 51 -22.34 16.33 24.03
CA GLY A 51 -21.95 16.96 25.30
C GLY A 51 -20.54 16.59 25.81
N PHE A 52 -19.74 15.87 25.01
CA PHE A 52 -18.36 15.54 25.37
C PHE A 52 -17.42 16.72 25.14
N SER A 53 -16.40 16.87 26.01
CA SER A 53 -15.34 17.87 25.80
C SER A 53 -14.58 17.59 24.50
N ARG A 54 -14.02 18.64 23.88
CA ARG A 54 -13.24 18.55 22.63
C ARG A 54 -12.12 17.51 22.75
N THR A 55 -11.36 17.54 23.84
CA THR A 55 -10.25 16.62 24.08
C THR A 55 -10.71 15.17 24.22
N THR A 56 -11.77 14.92 25.00
CA THR A 56 -12.32 13.56 25.20
C THR A 56 -12.84 12.97 23.88
N SER A 57 -13.47 13.81 23.05
CA SER A 57 -14.01 13.40 21.75
C SER A 57 -12.91 12.95 20.80
N VAL A 58 -11.83 13.73 20.67
CA VAL A 58 -10.70 13.40 19.81
C VAL A 58 -10.01 12.11 20.29
N VAL A 59 -9.74 11.98 21.59
CA VAL A 59 -9.10 10.77 22.14
C VAL A 59 -9.96 9.53 21.89
N MET A 60 -11.27 9.61 22.09
CA MET A 60 -12.16 8.47 21.91
C MET A 60 -12.25 8.03 20.44
N VAL A 61 -12.31 8.98 19.50
CA VAL A 61 -12.28 8.69 18.06
C VAL A 61 -10.95 8.07 17.65
N PHE A 62 -9.84 8.59 18.15
CA PHE A 62 -8.51 8.07 17.83
C PHE A 62 -8.32 6.63 18.34
N VAL A 63 -8.79 6.35 19.56
CA VAL A 63 -8.80 4.99 20.12
C VAL A 63 -9.70 4.08 19.28
N ALA A 64 -10.91 4.51 18.93
CA ALA A 64 -11.83 3.71 18.12
C ALA A 64 -11.25 3.39 16.74
N MET A 65 -10.68 4.38 16.04
CA MET A 65 -10.04 4.18 14.74
C MET A 65 -8.83 3.26 14.84
N SER A 66 -8.00 3.41 15.88
CA SER A 66 -6.84 2.54 16.11
C SER A 66 -7.28 1.10 16.33
N LEU A 67 -8.36 0.90 17.10
CA LEU A 67 -8.89 -0.43 17.41
C LEU A 67 -9.48 -1.10 16.16
N VAL A 68 -10.19 -0.34 15.31
CA VAL A 68 -10.64 -0.81 13.99
C VAL A 68 -9.46 -1.18 13.10
N MET A 69 -8.41 -0.36 13.05
CA MET A 69 -7.20 -0.65 12.26
C MET A 69 -6.52 -1.94 12.71
N VAL A 70 -6.33 -2.13 14.01
CA VAL A 70 -5.76 -3.36 14.58
C VAL A 70 -6.65 -4.56 14.26
N LEU A 71 -7.96 -4.43 14.37
CA LEU A 71 -8.90 -5.50 14.04
C LEU A 71 -8.81 -5.87 12.55
N ILE A 72 -8.71 -4.89 11.65
CA ILE A 72 -8.52 -5.14 10.22
C ILE A 72 -7.22 -5.92 10.01
N LEU A 73 -6.10 -5.52 10.63
CA LEU A 73 -4.84 -6.24 10.49
C LEU A 73 -4.93 -7.68 11.02
N LEU A 74 -5.55 -7.87 12.18
CA LEU A 74 -5.75 -9.20 12.78
C LEU A 74 -6.59 -10.13 11.91
N LEU A 75 -7.52 -9.60 11.11
CA LEU A 75 -8.35 -10.39 10.19
C LEU A 75 -7.68 -10.56 8.82
N LEU A 76 -7.05 -9.50 8.31
CA LEU A 76 -6.47 -9.45 6.98
C LEU A 76 -5.21 -10.32 6.89
N VAL A 77 -4.34 -10.27 7.91
CA VAL A 77 -3.09 -11.08 7.94
C VAL A 77 -3.37 -12.58 7.81
N PRO A 78 -4.20 -13.24 8.65
CA PRO A 78 -4.45 -14.67 8.53
C PRO A 78 -5.20 -15.02 7.24
N MET A 79 -6.07 -14.12 6.75
CA MET A 79 -6.76 -14.33 5.48
C MET A 79 -5.77 -14.31 4.29
N LEU A 80 -4.83 -13.37 4.28
CA LEU A 80 -3.75 -13.32 3.28
C LEU A 80 -2.82 -14.53 3.40
N GLU A 81 -2.47 -14.95 4.62
CA GLU A 81 -1.68 -16.16 4.85
C GLU A 81 -2.37 -17.39 4.27
N ALA A 82 -3.66 -17.57 4.57
CA ALA A 82 -4.45 -18.68 4.03
C ALA A 82 -4.51 -18.64 2.51
N GLN A 83 -4.69 -17.46 1.91
CA GLN A 83 -4.68 -17.28 0.45
C GLN A 83 -3.33 -17.62 -0.19
N ILE A 84 -2.23 -17.12 0.37
CA ILE A 84 -0.88 -17.39 -0.13
C ILE A 84 -0.54 -18.88 0.04
N SER A 85 -0.90 -19.47 1.17
CA SER A 85 -0.70 -20.90 1.44
C SER A 85 -1.49 -21.77 0.45
N GLN A 86 -2.73 -21.39 0.12
CA GLN A 86 -3.51 -22.06 -0.92
C GLN A 86 -2.90 -21.89 -2.30
N LEU A 87 -2.42 -20.69 -2.64
CA LEU A 87 -1.73 -20.44 -3.90
C LEU A 87 -0.50 -21.34 -4.04
N ILE A 88 0.34 -21.43 -3.00
CA ILE A 88 1.54 -22.27 -2.97
C ILE A 88 1.16 -23.76 -3.13
N ARG A 89 0.12 -24.23 -2.43
CA ARG A 89 -0.36 -25.61 -2.59
C ARG A 89 -0.87 -25.91 -4.01
N ASN A 90 -1.43 -24.92 -4.68
CA ASN A 90 -1.98 -25.06 -6.03
C ASN A 90 -0.94 -24.79 -7.14
N LEU A 91 0.26 -24.28 -6.81
CA LEU A 91 1.37 -24.10 -7.76
C LEU A 91 1.66 -25.35 -8.61
N PRO A 92 1.83 -26.57 -8.05
CA PRO A 92 2.08 -27.75 -8.87
C PRO A 92 0.94 -28.02 -9.88
N GLY A 93 -0.31 -27.74 -9.50
CA GLY A 93 -1.46 -27.80 -10.39
C GLY A 93 -1.33 -26.81 -11.56
N TYR A 94 -0.98 -25.56 -11.28
CA TYR A 94 -0.76 -24.55 -12.32
C TYR A 94 0.42 -24.88 -13.24
N VAL A 95 1.51 -25.41 -12.70
CA VAL A 95 2.66 -25.87 -13.49
C VAL A 95 2.26 -27.05 -14.39
N SER A 96 1.49 -28.01 -13.87
CA SER A 96 1.00 -29.15 -14.67
C SER A 96 0.08 -28.72 -15.81
N TRP A 97 -0.82 -27.75 -15.56
CA TRP A 97 -1.69 -27.17 -16.58
C TRP A 97 -0.89 -26.38 -17.63
N LEU A 98 0.14 -25.64 -17.19
CA LEU A 98 1.07 -24.95 -18.09
C LEU A 98 1.74 -25.98 -18.99
N ARG A 99 2.33 -27.04 -18.44
CA ARG A 99 2.98 -28.08 -19.26
C ARG A 99 2.01 -28.71 -20.25
N SER A 100 0.84 -29.16 -19.80
CA SER A 100 -0.11 -29.88 -20.66
C SER A 100 -0.74 -29.04 -21.78
N ASN A 101 -0.85 -27.71 -21.62
CA ASN A 101 -1.52 -26.84 -22.59
C ASN A 101 -0.55 -25.94 -23.35
N VAL A 102 0.54 -25.53 -22.72
CA VAL A 102 1.50 -24.56 -23.26
C VAL A 102 2.64 -25.27 -23.99
N GLU A 103 3.11 -26.45 -23.54
CA GLU A 103 4.11 -27.24 -24.29
C GLU A 103 3.64 -27.59 -25.71
N PRO A 104 2.45 -28.19 -25.94
CA PRO A 104 2.01 -28.53 -27.29
C PRO A 104 1.78 -27.30 -28.18
N TRP A 105 1.26 -26.22 -27.59
CA TRP A 105 1.02 -24.96 -28.30
C TRP A 105 2.33 -24.26 -28.72
N LEU A 106 3.36 -24.29 -27.87
CA LEU A 106 4.68 -23.75 -28.19
C LEU A 106 5.42 -24.61 -29.20
N SER A 107 5.33 -25.94 -29.11
CA SER A 107 5.98 -26.83 -30.07
C SER A 107 5.37 -26.66 -31.47
N GLU A 108 4.05 -26.51 -31.58
CA GLU A 108 3.37 -26.34 -32.88
C GLU A 108 3.67 -24.99 -33.55
N ARG A 109 3.81 -23.90 -32.76
CA ARG A 109 4.01 -22.55 -33.33
C ARG A 109 5.46 -22.10 -33.43
N PHE A 110 6.34 -22.57 -32.55
CA PHE A 110 7.70 -22.05 -32.42
C PHE A 110 8.79 -23.12 -32.56
N GLY A 111 8.46 -24.42 -32.55
CA GLY A 111 9.45 -25.50 -32.74
C GLY A 111 10.55 -25.57 -31.67
N ILE A 112 10.32 -24.94 -30.50
CA ILE A 112 11.25 -24.93 -29.38
C ILE A 112 10.91 -26.10 -28.45
N GLU A 113 11.88 -26.97 -28.18
CA GLU A 113 11.80 -28.02 -27.16
C GLU A 113 11.74 -27.33 -25.78
N ALA A 114 10.52 -27.04 -25.32
CA ALA A 114 10.26 -26.34 -24.06
C ALA A 114 10.55 -27.20 -22.81
N GLU A 115 11.06 -28.42 -22.98
CA GLU A 115 11.38 -29.37 -21.91
C GLU A 115 12.39 -28.79 -20.89
N GLY A 116 13.36 -27.99 -21.33
CA GLY A 116 14.39 -27.42 -20.45
C GLY A 116 14.04 -26.09 -19.78
N LEU A 117 13.03 -25.36 -20.26
CA LEU A 117 12.69 -24.00 -19.79
C LEU A 117 11.67 -24.00 -18.64
N LEU A 118 10.89 -25.06 -18.48
CA LEU A 118 9.82 -25.16 -17.47
C LEU A 118 10.17 -26.09 -16.31
N ASP A 119 11.44 -26.46 -16.14
CA ASP A 119 11.90 -27.29 -15.04
C ASP A 119 12.00 -26.52 -13.72
N VAL A 120 10.83 -26.20 -13.16
CA VAL A 120 10.66 -25.57 -11.83
C VAL A 120 10.94 -26.59 -10.70
N SER A 121 11.20 -27.86 -11.02
CA SER A 121 11.39 -28.94 -10.04
C SER A 121 12.59 -28.70 -9.11
N GLY A 122 13.62 -28.00 -9.58
CA GLY A 122 14.80 -27.65 -8.79
C GLY A 122 14.63 -26.46 -7.82
N LEU A 123 13.49 -25.75 -7.85
CA LEU A 123 13.26 -24.58 -6.97
C LEU A 123 12.53 -24.91 -5.66
N ILE A 124 12.09 -26.15 -5.46
CA ILE A 124 11.22 -26.56 -4.35
C ILE A 124 11.81 -27.73 -3.51
N THR A 125 13.08 -28.09 -3.72
CA THR A 125 13.89 -28.93 -2.82
C THR A 125 14.80 -28.07 -1.96
#